data_AF-A0A016VIG6-F1
#
_entry.id   AF-A0A016VIG6-F1
#
_cell.length_a   1.000
_cell.length_b   1.000
_cell.length_c   1.000
_cell.angle_alpha   90.00
_cell.angle_beta   90.00
_cell.angle_gamma   90.00
#
_symmetry.space_group_name_H-M   'P 1'
#
loop_
_entity.id
_entity.type
_entity.pdbx_description
1 polymer ?
#
loop_
_entity_poly.entity_id
_entity_poly.type
_entity_poly.pdbx_seq_one_letter_code
_entity_poly.pdbx_strand_id
1 'polypeptide(L)'
;MNTGNGLSFFVCLALVKVESSGATGDQYGDYYEFQVKYEKLFQWWHYWVAEATIISDAPKTLKINQKCDVQLERGQQYVLGCASFSNCHFVRPYKSLTQHELELIEKQ
;
A
#
# COMPACT_ATOMS: atom_id res chain seq x y z
N MET A 1 -26.30 16.07 6.36
CA MET A 1 -25.07 15.42 6.85
C MET A 1 -24.16 15.23 5.64
N ASN A 2 -23.24 16.18 5.43
CA ASN A 2 -22.26 16.17 4.35
C ASN A 2 -20.89 16.26 5.03
N THR A 3 -20.23 15.13 5.25
CA THR A 3 -18.81 15.07 5.64
C THR A 3 -18.00 14.76 4.40
N GLY A 4 -17.99 15.72 3.46
CA GLY A 4 -17.06 15.73 2.36
C GLY A 4 -15.79 16.47 2.77
N ASN A 5 -14.65 15.85 2.50
CA ASN A 5 -13.31 16.46 2.43
C ASN A 5 -12.57 16.67 3.76
N GLY A 6 -12.27 15.56 4.44
CA GLY A 6 -11.08 15.42 5.26
C GLY A 6 -10.08 14.48 4.57
N LEU A 7 -9.44 14.93 3.49
CA LEU A 7 -8.27 14.24 2.93
C LEU A 7 -7.15 14.33 3.98
N SER A 8 -7.19 13.41 4.95
CA SER A 8 -6.09 13.19 5.88
C SER A 8 -4.89 12.83 5.03
N PHE A 9 -3.84 13.65 5.06
CA PHE A 9 -2.54 13.35 4.48
C PHE A 9 -1.96 12.13 5.23
N PHE A 10 -2.37 10.94 4.80
CA PHE A 10 -1.97 9.68 5.39
C PHE A 10 -0.71 9.19 4.68
N VAL A 11 0.44 9.71 5.11
CA VAL A 11 1.73 9.17 4.66
C VAL A 11 1.98 7.89 5.46
N CYS A 12 2.16 6.77 4.76
CA CYS A 12 2.46 5.50 5.40
C CYS A 12 3.46 4.65 4.62
N LEU A 13 4.19 3.85 5.39
CA LEU A 13 5.05 2.79 4.92
C LEU A 13 4.49 1.47 5.45
N ALA A 14 4.08 0.57 4.57
CA ALA A 14 3.32 -0.62 4.93
C ALA A 14 3.85 -1.88 4.26
N LEU A 15 3.75 -3.00 4.98
CA LEU A 15 3.89 -4.34 4.43
C LEU A 15 2.52 -4.82 3.96
N VAL A 16 2.43 -5.23 2.70
CA VAL A 16 1.22 -5.83 2.13
C VAL A 16 1.52 -7.17 1.50
N LYS A 17 0.53 -8.07 1.55
CA LYS A 17 0.53 -9.33 0.82
C LYS A 17 -0.50 -9.28 -0.30
N VAL A 18 -0.11 -9.70 -1.49
CA VAL A 18 -1.00 -9.74 -2.66
C VAL A 18 -1.90 -10.97 -2.58
N GLU A 19 -3.20 -10.80 -2.74
CA GLU A 19 -4.19 -11.88 -2.66
C GLU A 19 -4.76 -12.28 -4.02
N SER A 20 -4.81 -11.37 -5.00
CA SER A 20 -5.28 -11.65 -6.36
C SER A 20 -4.17 -12.17 -7.28
N SER A 21 -4.54 -13.01 -8.26
CA SER A 21 -3.65 -13.62 -9.26
C SER A 21 -3.46 -12.81 -10.54
N GLY A 22 -4.05 -11.61 -10.60
CA GLY A 22 -3.96 -10.77 -11.77
C GLY A 22 -4.66 -9.45 -11.54
N ALA A 23 -4.21 -8.47 -12.30
CA ALA A 23 -4.81 -7.17 -12.34
C ALA A 23 -6.10 -7.22 -13.15
N THR A 24 -7.24 -7.02 -12.51
CA THR A 24 -8.45 -6.65 -13.25
C THR A 24 -8.18 -5.27 -13.83
N GLY A 25 -8.16 -5.14 -15.17
CA GLY A 25 -8.17 -3.83 -15.80
C GLY A 25 -9.42 -3.09 -15.33
N ASP A 26 -9.29 -1.85 -14.90
CA ASP A 26 -10.47 -1.06 -14.57
C ASP A 26 -11.32 -0.79 -15.83
N GLN A 27 -12.56 -0.37 -15.63
CA GLN A 27 -13.55 -0.12 -16.69
C GLN A 27 -13.08 0.93 -17.72
N TYR A 28 -12.04 1.70 -17.37
CA TYR A 28 -11.42 2.75 -18.17
C TYR A 28 -10.11 2.31 -18.84
N GLY A 29 -9.54 1.16 -18.45
CA GLY A 29 -8.41 0.51 -19.10
C GLY A 29 -7.02 1.01 -18.69
N ASP A 30 -6.91 1.94 -17.73
CA ASP A 30 -5.64 2.63 -17.43
C ASP A 30 -4.90 2.05 -16.21
N TYR A 31 -5.59 1.25 -15.38
CA TYR A 31 -5.05 0.74 -14.13
C TYR A 31 -5.15 -0.77 -14.00
N TYR A 32 -4.17 -1.32 -13.31
CA TYR A 32 -4.17 -2.66 -12.76
C TYR A 32 -4.68 -2.63 -11.32
N GLU A 33 -5.71 -3.43 -11.02
CA GLU A 33 -6.25 -3.56 -9.66
C GLU A 33 -5.81 -4.88 -8.99
N PHE A 34 -5.12 -4.76 -7.86
CA PHE A 34 -4.69 -5.90 -7.05
C PHE A 34 -5.39 -5.92 -5.71
N GLN A 35 -5.88 -7.08 -5.30
CA GLN A 35 -6.34 -7.28 -3.93
C GLN A 35 -5.12 -7.46 -3.02
N VAL A 36 -5.08 -6.72 -1.92
CA VAL A 36 -3.97 -6.71 -0.98
C VAL A 36 -4.47 -6.79 0.46
N LYS A 37 -3.71 -7.50 1.29
CA LYS A 37 -3.87 -7.54 2.73
C LYS A 37 -2.72 -6.79 3.38
N TYR A 38 -3.04 -5.75 4.15
CA TYR A 38 -2.07 -5.05 4.99
C TYR A 38 -1.72 -5.95 6.18
N GLU A 39 -0.43 -6.23 6.35
CA GLU A 39 0.08 -7.11 7.40
C GLU A 39 0.77 -6.33 8.53
N LYS A 40 1.42 -5.21 8.20
CA LYS A 40 2.15 -4.37 9.15
C LYS A 40 2.28 -2.94 8.65
N LEU A 41 2.27 -1.97 9.56
CA LEU A 41 2.70 -0.60 9.29
C LEU A 41 4.09 -0.39 9.90
N PHE A 42 5.03 0.04 9.06
CA PHE A 42 6.36 0.40 9.47
C PHE A 42 6.39 1.84 10.00
N GLN A 43 5.76 2.77 9.30
CA GLN A 43 5.69 4.19 9.66
C GLN A 43 4.33 4.77 9.26
N TRP A 44 3.78 5.65 10.10
CA TRP A 44 2.57 6.43 9.79
C TRP A 44 2.57 7.76 10.56
N TRP A 45 2.00 8.81 9.96
CA TRP A 45 2.09 10.18 10.50
C TRP A 45 1.23 10.42 11.77
N HIS A 46 0.10 9.72 11.89
CA HIS A 46 -0.84 9.95 12.99
C HIS A 46 -0.58 8.99 14.15
N TYR A 47 0.41 9.32 14.99
CA TYR A 47 0.82 8.50 16.14
C TYR A 47 -0.31 8.21 17.15
N TRP A 48 -1.39 9.01 17.15
CA TRP A 48 -2.55 8.81 18.02
C TRP A 48 -3.57 7.77 17.52
N VAL A 49 -3.37 7.23 16.32
CA VAL A 49 -4.23 6.17 15.75
C VAL A 49 -3.51 4.84 15.88
N ALA A 50 -4.20 3.83 16.40
CA ALA A 50 -3.67 2.49 16.52
C ALA A 50 -3.46 1.85 15.14
N GLU A 51 -2.36 1.10 15.00
CA GLU A 51 -2.03 0.35 13.77
C GLU A 51 -3.20 -0.50 13.28
N ALA A 52 -3.86 -1.24 14.20
CA ALA A 52 -4.99 -2.09 13.87
C ALA A 52 -6.17 -1.34 13.24
N THR A 53 -6.44 -0.11 13.70
CA THR A 53 -7.49 0.75 13.13
C THR A 53 -7.12 1.16 11.72
N ILE A 54 -5.88 1.60 11.49
CA ILE A 54 -5.39 1.98 10.17
C ILE A 54 -5.44 0.78 9.22
N ILE A 55 -4.95 -0.38 9.65
CA ILE A 55 -4.97 -1.61 8.84
C ILE A 55 -6.41 -2.02 8.51
N SER A 56 -7.35 -1.87 9.44
CA SER A 56 -8.77 -2.13 9.20
C SER A 56 -9.32 -1.22 8.10
N ASP A 57 -9.10 0.08 8.22
CA ASP A 57 -9.68 1.11 7.34
C ASP A 57 -8.95 1.24 5.99
N ALA A 58 -7.71 0.73 5.89
CA ALA A 58 -6.93 0.78 4.66
C ALA A 58 -7.64 0.04 3.50
N PRO A 59 -7.69 0.64 2.30
CA PRO A 59 -8.28 0.02 1.12
C PRO A 59 -7.65 -1.33 0.81
N LYS A 60 -8.47 -2.34 0.55
CA LYS A 60 -7.99 -3.69 0.17
C LYS A 60 -7.65 -3.83 -1.31
N THR A 61 -7.84 -2.77 -2.08
CA THR A 61 -7.53 -2.71 -3.51
C THR A 61 -6.40 -1.71 -3.73
N LEU A 62 -5.28 -2.19 -4.28
CA LEU A 62 -4.19 -1.36 -4.76
C LEU A 62 -4.36 -1.13 -6.27
N LYS A 63 -4.33 0.14 -6.69
CA LYS A 63 -4.35 0.52 -8.10
C LYS A 63 -2.96 0.93 -8.56
N ILE A 64 -2.47 0.33 -9.64
CA ILE A 64 -1.20 0.68 -10.26
C ILE A 64 -1.47 1.09 -11.70
N ASN A 65 -0.93 2.22 -12.12
CA ASN A 65 -1.09 2.64 -13.51
C ASN A 65 -0.35 1.64 -14.43
N GLN A 66 -0.98 1.21 -15.52
CA GLN A 66 -0.38 0.22 -16.43
C GLN A 66 0.94 0.72 -17.05
N LYS A 67 1.14 2.05 -17.14
CA LYS A 67 2.38 2.67 -17.64
C LYS A 67 3.58 2.45 -16.71
N CYS A 68 3.37 2.05 -15.45
CA CYS A 68 4.45 1.83 -14.50
C CYS A 68 5.15 0.46 -14.67
N ASP A 69 4.61 -0.43 -15.52
CA ASP A 69 5.14 -1.78 -15.77
C ASP A 69 5.51 -2.57 -14.50
N VAL A 70 4.69 -2.43 -13.46
CA VAL A 70 4.84 -3.18 -12.20
C VAL A 70 3.85 -4.34 -12.20
N GLN A 71 4.38 -5.56 -12.11
CA GLN A 71 3.58 -6.76 -11.89
C GLN A 71 3.76 -7.25 -10.45
N LEU A 72 2.62 -7.47 -9.79
CA LEU A 72 2.59 -8.03 -8.44
C LEU A 72 2.18 -9.49 -8.47
N GLU A 73 2.90 -10.31 -7.75
CA GLU A 73 2.68 -11.75 -7.69
C GLU A 73 1.82 -12.13 -6.49
N ARG A 74 0.80 -12.97 -6.73
CA ARG A 74 -0.05 -13.51 -5.67
C ARG A 74 0.77 -14.22 -4.59
N GLY A 75 0.50 -13.89 -3.34
CA GLY A 75 1.13 -14.48 -2.16
C GLY A 75 2.48 -13.88 -1.80
N GLN A 76 3.07 -13.04 -2.65
CA GLN A 76 4.28 -12.29 -2.31
C GLN A 76 3.95 -11.09 -1.42
N GLN A 77 4.95 -10.69 -0.64
CA GLN A 77 4.90 -9.52 0.23
C GLN A 77 5.67 -8.36 -0.42
N TYR A 78 5.11 -7.16 -0.32
CA TYR A 78 5.70 -5.94 -0.84
C TYR A 78 5.65 -4.84 0.22
N VAL A 79 6.65 -3.96 0.19
CA VAL A 79 6.62 -2.70 0.92
C VAL A 79 6.04 -1.63 0.01
N LEU A 80 5.01 -0.95 0.51
CA LEU A 80 4.38 0.20 -0.13
C LEU A 80 4.73 1.48 0.63
N GLY A 81 5.14 2.50 -0.10
CA GLY A 81 5.17 3.88 0.42
C GLY A 81 4.08 4.71 -0.24
N CYS A 82 3.15 5.22 0.56
CA CYS A 82 2.00 5.96 0.06
C CYS A 82 1.88 7.32 0.73
N ALA A 83 1.52 8.35 -0.04
CA ALA A 83 1.21 9.69 0.48
C ALA A 83 -0.26 9.82 0.91
N SER A 84 -1.11 8.93 0.41
CA SER A 84 -2.45 8.63 0.90
C SER A 84 -2.79 7.19 0.56
N PHE A 85 -3.83 6.61 1.16
CA PHE A 85 -4.20 5.21 0.90
C PHE A 85 -4.43 4.86 -0.59
N SER A 86 -4.79 5.84 -1.42
CA SER A 86 -5.05 5.65 -2.85
C SER A 86 -3.92 6.18 -3.73
N ASN A 87 -2.84 6.70 -3.15
CA ASN A 87 -1.71 7.28 -3.86
C ASN A 87 -0.39 6.71 -3.30
N CYS A 88 0.01 5.58 -3.87
CA CYS A 88 1.27 4.91 -3.55
C CYS A 88 2.34 5.25 -4.59
N HIS A 89 3.52 5.65 -4.12
CA HIS A 89 4.61 6.17 -4.94
C HIS A 89 5.67 5.13 -5.28
N PHE A 90 5.83 4.10 -4.43
CA PHE A 90 6.74 3.00 -4.72
C PHE A 90 6.24 1.68 -4.15
N VAL A 91 6.63 0.61 -4.83
CA VAL A 91 6.34 -0.79 -4.47
C VAL A 91 7.63 -1.59 -4.60
N ARG A 92 8.03 -2.33 -3.56
CA ARG A 92 9.23 -3.16 -3.60
C ARG A 92 9.02 -4.53 -2.97
N PRO A 93 9.48 -5.63 -3.59
CA PRO A 93 9.36 -6.96 -2.99
C PRO A 93 10.09 -7.00 -1.64
N TYR A 94 9.39 -7.41 -0.57
CA TYR A 94 9.95 -7.38 0.78
C TYR A 94 11.18 -8.27 0.92
N LYS A 95 11.16 -9.45 0.27
CA LYS A 95 12.30 -10.39 0.24
C LYS A 95 13.55 -9.86 -0.49
N SER A 96 13.40 -8.80 -1.29
CA SER A 96 14.51 -8.18 -2.04
C SER A 96 15.18 -7.03 -1.29
N LEU A 97 14.67 -6.67 -0.11
CA LEU A 97 15.24 -5.61 0.71
C LEU A 97 16.58 -6.06 1.27
N THR A 98 17.57 -5.18 1.15
CA THR A 98 18.83 -5.32 1.84
C THR A 98 18.64 -5.11 3.34
N GLN A 99 19.60 -5.58 4.15
CA GLN A 99 19.57 -5.34 5.59
C GLN A 99 19.51 -3.84 5.93
N HIS A 100 20.23 -3.00 5.18
CA HIS A 100 20.20 -1.55 5.38
C HIS A 100 18.82 -0.95 5.09
N GLU A 101 18.11 -1.44 4.07
CA GLU A 101 16.75 -1.00 3.78
C GLU A 101 15.75 -1.46 4.83
N LEU A 102 15.90 -2.68 5.36
CA LEU A 102 15.10 -3.15 6.48
C LEU A 102 15.28 -2.27 7.72
N GLU A 103 16.51 -1.90 8.04
CA GLU A 103 16.81 -0.98 9.14
C GLU A 103 16.17 0.40 8.92
N LEU A 104 16.15 0.91 7.69
CA LEU A 104 15.53 2.20 7.37
C LEU A 104 14.01 2.20 7.54
N ILE A 105 13.34 1.11 7.17
CA ILE A 105 11.88 1.02 7.28
C ILE A 105 11.44 0.72 8.72
N GLU A 106 12.22 -0.04 9.49
CA GLU A 106 11.88 -0.40 10.87
C GLU A 106 12.18 0.70 11.89
N LYS A 107 12.99 1.69 11.51
CA LYS A 107 13.33 2.82 12.37
C LYS A 107 12.15 3.79 12.48
N GLN A 108 11.63 3.95 13.70
CA GLN A 108 10.72 5.04 14.10
C GLN A 108 11.45 6.03 14.99
#